data_AF-A0A401YQT9-F1
#
_entry.id   AF-A0A401YQT9-F1
#
_cell.length_a   1.000
_cell.length_b   1.000
_cell.length_c   1.000
_cell.angle_alpha   90.00
_cell.angle_beta   90.00
_cell.angle_gamma   90.00
#
_symmetry.space_group_name_H-M   'P 1'
#
loop_
_entity.id
_entity.type
_entity.pdbx_description
1 polymer ?
#
loop_
_entity_poly.entity_id
_entity_poly.type
_entity_poly.pdbx_seq_one_letter_code
_entity_poly.pdbx_strand_id
1 'polypeptide(L)'
;MEVGDGRMRLRVTSHPVADPESGLGRILSTGHMLRDTVVHPPDLRVAYLKANRADLLRLGALFRVAATSPHSAIHVPVPPGARPMATSAGRDIRPLPLLVAREDTGLRTRDWPKLRHRMRRTSTPSRVTAPAPRPADRDDDVLRRADRHPARLAECAATMVITARAEVLFMMGDWLTAVGDRVAGDRHIHRTGESFLGDMVGFFHPDGADRPMHAFCVVAVDPFFHRARRLRPPGGGPSSGERSPTPRRPTRGRTTANPAHR
;
A
#
# COMPACT_ATOMS: atom_id res chain seq x y z
N MET A 1 -17.30 1.16 -2.19
CA MET A 1 -16.42 1.97 -1.33
C MET A 1 -17.27 3.15 -0.93
N GLU A 2 -17.79 3.19 0.30
CA GLU A 2 -18.61 4.33 0.76
C GLU A 2 -17.66 5.40 1.28
N VAL A 3 -17.59 6.54 0.59
CA VAL A 3 -16.77 7.69 0.96
C VAL A 3 -17.67 8.70 1.66
N GLY A 4 -17.96 8.47 2.94
CA GLY A 4 -18.44 9.50 3.86
C GLY A 4 -17.22 10.01 4.65
N ASP A 5 -16.97 11.31 4.63
CA ASP A 5 -15.95 12.01 5.43
C ASP A 5 -14.47 11.70 5.13
N GLY A 6 -14.14 11.09 3.99
CA GLY A 6 -12.75 10.79 3.62
C GLY A 6 -12.07 9.72 4.50
N ARG A 7 -12.83 9.05 5.36
CA ARG A 7 -12.35 7.94 6.21
C ARG A 7 -12.49 6.61 5.48
N MET A 8 -11.45 5.78 5.59
CA MET A 8 -11.45 4.46 4.93
C MET A 8 -11.87 3.37 5.92
N ARG A 9 -12.91 2.60 5.56
CA ARG A 9 -13.32 1.38 6.27
C ARG A 9 -12.61 0.16 5.68
N LEU A 10 -11.90 -0.58 6.53
CA LEU A 10 -11.10 -1.74 6.16
C LEU A 10 -11.67 -3.01 6.80
N ARG A 11 -11.65 -4.11 6.05
CA ARG A 11 -12.00 -5.44 6.56
C ARG A 11 -10.71 -6.14 6.96
N VAL A 12 -10.61 -6.54 8.22
CA VAL A 12 -9.43 -7.19 8.79
C VAL A 12 -9.88 -8.39 9.62
N THR A 13 -8.94 -9.27 9.96
CA THR A 13 -9.17 -10.35 10.91
C THR A 13 -8.47 -10.00 12.21
N SER A 14 -9.21 -9.94 13.31
CA SER A 14 -8.66 -9.66 14.64
C SER A 14 -8.26 -10.97 15.32
N HIS A 15 -7.05 -10.99 15.87
CA HIS A 15 -6.50 -12.08 16.67
C HIS A 15 -6.24 -11.56 18.09
N PRO A 16 -7.01 -11.98 19.10
CA PRO A 16 -6.80 -11.52 20.47
C PRO A 16 -5.46 -12.02 21.00
N VAL A 17 -4.78 -11.18 21.77
CA VAL A 17 -3.54 -11.53 22.48
C VAL A 17 -3.88 -11.63 23.96
N ALA A 18 -4.02 -12.86 24.46
CA ALA A 18 -4.43 -13.15 25.83
C ALA A 18 -3.25 -13.11 26.82
N ASP A 19 -2.31 -12.18 26.62
CA ASP A 19 -1.13 -12.05 27.46
C ASP A 19 -1.25 -10.77 28.30
N PRO A 20 -1.60 -10.88 29.61
CA PRO A 20 -1.82 -9.71 30.47
C PRO A 20 -0.59 -8.83 30.63
N GLU A 21 0.62 -9.40 30.47
CA GLU A 21 1.88 -8.66 30.59
C GLU A 21 2.23 -7.92 29.30
N SER A 22 1.65 -8.32 28.17
CA SER A 22 1.84 -7.65 26.90
C SER A 22 0.77 -6.56 26.77
N GLY A 23 1.19 -5.29 26.71
CA GLY A 23 0.28 -4.17 26.42
C GLY A 23 -0.48 -4.29 25.08
N LEU A 24 -0.08 -5.25 24.24
CA LEU A 24 -0.73 -5.60 22.98
C LEU A 24 -1.98 -6.43 23.25
N GLY A 25 -3.16 -5.88 22.98
CA GLY A 25 -4.44 -6.59 23.15
C GLY A 25 -4.84 -7.42 21.93
N ARG A 26 -4.42 -7.02 20.72
CA ARG A 26 -4.80 -7.73 19.47
C ARG A 26 -3.84 -7.51 18.31
N ILE A 27 -3.84 -8.45 17.37
CA ILE A 27 -3.19 -8.31 16.06
C ILE A 27 -4.28 -8.29 14.98
N LEU A 28 -4.25 -7.28 14.12
CA LEU A 28 -5.15 -7.12 12.98
C LEU A 28 -4.46 -7.62 11.72
N SER A 29 -4.88 -8.76 11.19
CA SER A 29 -4.36 -9.33 9.96
C SER A 29 -5.16 -8.84 8.75
N THR A 30 -4.48 -8.44 7.68
CA THR A 30 -5.15 -7.91 6.47
C THR A 30 -5.71 -9.00 5.55
N GLY A 31 -5.28 -10.26 5.74
CA GLY A 31 -5.66 -11.38 4.86
C GLY A 31 -5.40 -11.06 3.38
N HIS A 32 -6.40 -11.30 2.52
CA HIS A 32 -6.33 -11.05 1.07
C HIS A 32 -6.57 -9.60 0.65
N MET A 33 -6.78 -8.67 1.60
CA MET A 33 -7.07 -7.27 1.28
C MET A 33 -5.91 -6.56 0.58
N LEU A 34 -4.67 -6.99 0.87
CA LEU A 34 -3.41 -6.44 0.35
C LEU A 34 -2.69 -7.45 -0.55
N ARG A 35 -3.45 -8.12 -1.44
CA ARG A 35 -2.95 -9.23 -2.27
C ARG A 35 -1.90 -8.82 -3.29
N ASP A 36 -1.77 -7.54 -3.59
CA ASP A 36 -0.80 -7.01 -4.55
C ASP A 36 0.31 -6.22 -3.82
N THR A 37 0.40 -6.37 -2.50
CA THR A 37 1.42 -5.75 -1.64
C THR A 37 2.53 -6.74 -1.33
N VAL A 38 3.75 -6.45 -1.75
CA VAL A 38 4.93 -7.29 -1.53
C VAL A 38 6.01 -6.47 -0.84
N VAL A 39 6.53 -6.98 0.27
CA VAL A 39 7.62 -6.34 1.02
C VAL A 39 8.87 -7.19 0.91
N HIS A 40 9.97 -6.60 0.48
CA HIS A 40 11.28 -7.23 0.42
C HIS A 40 12.17 -6.66 1.55
N PRO A 41 12.85 -7.52 2.33
CA PRO A 41 13.76 -7.08 3.38
C PRO A 41 14.91 -6.24 2.83
N PRO A 42 15.61 -5.51 3.71
CA PRO A 42 16.74 -4.69 3.32
C PRO A 42 17.82 -5.48 2.58
N ASP A 43 18.20 -5.01 1.39
CA ASP A 43 19.47 -5.32 0.73
C ASP A 43 20.25 -4.03 0.54
N LEU A 44 21.55 -4.07 0.85
CA LEU A 44 22.39 -2.87 0.97
C LEU A 44 21.71 -1.73 1.76
N ARG A 45 21.01 -2.08 2.86
CA ARG A 45 20.27 -1.17 3.76
C ARG A 45 19.01 -0.53 3.18
N VAL A 46 18.47 -1.03 2.06
CA VAL A 46 17.22 -0.55 1.44
C VAL A 46 16.19 -1.68 1.41
N ALA A 47 15.06 -1.50 2.10
CA ALA A 47 13.91 -2.37 1.91
C ALA A 47 13.02 -1.83 0.78
N TYR A 48 12.24 -2.73 0.16
CA TYR A 48 11.37 -2.37 -0.94
C TYR A 48 9.93 -2.79 -0.67
N LEU A 49 8.99 -1.89 -0.90
CA LEU A 49 7.55 -2.12 -0.91
C LEU A 49 7.06 -2.00 -2.35
N LYS A 50 6.56 -3.10 -2.92
CA LYS A 50 5.83 -3.11 -4.18
C LYS A 50 4.33 -3.17 -3.92
N ALA A 51 3.56 -2.21 -4.44
CA ALA A 51 2.11 -2.23 -4.27
C ALA A 51 1.38 -1.46 -5.38
N ASN A 52 0.13 -1.83 -5.66
CA ASN A 52 -0.73 -1.04 -6.55
C ASN A 52 -1.35 0.16 -5.80
N ARG A 53 -2.01 1.06 -6.54
CA ARG A 53 -2.70 2.23 -5.96
C ARG A 53 -3.62 1.86 -4.80
N ALA A 54 -4.53 0.91 -5.01
CA ALA A 54 -5.55 0.58 -4.01
C ALA A 54 -4.91 0.01 -2.73
N ASP A 55 -3.86 -0.79 -2.88
CA ASP A 55 -3.11 -1.38 -1.79
C ASP A 55 -2.27 -0.35 -1.03
N LEU A 56 -1.66 0.63 -1.72
CA LEU A 56 -0.97 1.76 -1.08
C LEU A 56 -1.92 2.60 -0.23
N LEU A 57 -3.12 2.92 -0.75
CA LEU A 57 -4.12 3.68 0.01
C LEU A 57 -4.60 2.90 1.25
N ARG A 58 -4.81 1.58 1.13
CA ARG A 58 -5.19 0.72 2.26
C ARG A 58 -4.07 0.56 3.27
N LEU A 59 -2.82 0.40 2.81
CA LEU A 59 -1.66 0.30 3.68
C LEU A 59 -1.46 1.61 4.45
N GLY A 60 -1.57 2.76 3.78
CA GLY A 60 -1.53 4.06 4.44
C GLY A 60 -2.63 4.23 5.50
N ALA A 61 -3.84 3.74 5.23
CA ALA A 61 -4.93 3.70 6.20
C ALA A 61 -4.63 2.77 7.40
N LEU A 62 -4.01 1.61 7.16
CA LEU A 62 -3.62 0.67 8.23
C LEU A 62 -2.52 1.22 9.14
N PHE A 63 -1.52 1.93 8.60
CA PHE A 63 -0.50 2.61 9.40
C PHE A 63 -1.14 3.65 10.35
N ARG A 64 -2.15 4.40 9.86
CA ARG A 64 -2.93 5.33 10.69
C ARG A 64 -3.76 4.60 11.75
N VAL A 65 -4.34 3.45 11.44
CA VAL A 65 -5.00 2.60 12.45
C VAL A 65 -4.01 2.16 13.54
N ALA A 66 -2.82 1.68 13.15
CA ALA A 66 -1.77 1.31 14.10
C ALA A 66 -1.40 2.50 15.01
N ALA A 67 -1.27 3.69 14.44
CA ALA A 67 -0.94 4.92 15.17
C ALA A 67 -1.99 5.29 16.23
N THR A 68 -3.28 5.03 15.98
CA THR A 68 -4.36 5.39 16.93
C THR A 68 -4.45 4.52 18.18
N SER A 69 -3.90 3.31 18.18
CA SER A 69 -4.15 2.35 19.26
C SER A 69 -2.85 1.73 19.79
N PRO A 70 -2.50 1.99 21.07
CA PRO A 70 -1.36 1.33 21.72
C PRO A 70 -1.64 -0.14 22.04
N HIS A 71 -2.81 -0.68 21.69
CA HIS A 71 -3.18 -2.07 21.99
C HIS A 71 -3.33 -2.93 20.72
N SER A 72 -2.88 -2.42 19.57
CA SER A 72 -2.99 -3.16 18.31
C SER A 72 -1.73 -3.13 17.47
N ALA A 73 -1.48 -4.23 16.78
CA ALA A 73 -0.49 -4.34 15.72
C ALA A 73 -1.17 -4.74 14.41
N ILE A 74 -0.64 -4.32 13.27
CA ILE A 74 -1.11 -4.69 11.93
C ILE A 74 -0.17 -5.73 11.35
N HIS A 75 -0.71 -6.87 10.95
CA HIS A 75 0.03 -7.91 10.24
C HIS A 75 -0.42 -8.00 8.78
N VAL A 76 0.52 -7.82 7.86
CA VAL A 76 0.37 -7.94 6.42
C VAL A 76 1.06 -9.23 5.97
N PRO A 77 0.32 -10.30 5.64
CA PRO A 77 0.92 -11.54 5.16
C PRO A 77 1.51 -11.37 3.76
N VAL A 78 2.48 -12.21 3.41
CA VAL A 78 2.98 -12.32 2.02
C VAL A 78 1.84 -12.83 1.13
N PRO A 79 1.54 -12.17 0.00
CA PRO A 79 0.57 -12.68 -0.95
C PRO A 79 0.97 -14.07 -1.50
N PRO A 80 0.00 -14.98 -1.72
CA PRO A 80 0.28 -16.24 -2.39
C PRO A 80 0.91 -16.02 -3.77
N GLY A 81 2.01 -16.71 -4.06
CA GLY A 81 2.72 -16.60 -5.34
C GLY A 81 3.58 -15.33 -5.51
N ALA A 82 3.81 -14.55 -4.45
CA ALA A 82 4.74 -13.43 -4.49
C ALA A 82 6.14 -13.91 -4.93
N ARG A 83 6.70 -13.23 -5.93
CA ARG A 83 7.98 -13.62 -6.54
C ARG A 83 9.15 -13.00 -5.78
N PRO A 84 10.31 -13.68 -5.73
CA PRO A 84 11.55 -13.05 -5.32
C PRO A 84 11.89 -11.86 -6.21
N MET A 85 12.61 -10.89 -5.64
CA MET A 85 13.17 -9.77 -6.39
C MET A 85 14.66 -10.03 -6.62
N ALA A 86 15.08 -9.91 -7.89
CA ALA A 86 16.49 -9.97 -8.25
C ALA A 86 17.20 -8.69 -7.78
N THR A 87 18.35 -8.82 -7.16
CA THR A 87 19.19 -7.69 -6.76
C THR A 87 20.33 -7.47 -7.75
N SER A 88 20.93 -6.28 -7.70
CA SER A 88 22.15 -5.97 -8.45
C SER A 88 23.32 -6.88 -8.12
N ALA A 89 23.32 -7.49 -6.92
CA ALA A 89 24.31 -8.47 -6.48
C ALA A 89 24.01 -9.91 -6.93
N GLY A 90 23.02 -10.12 -7.80
CA GLY A 90 22.64 -11.44 -8.31
C GLY A 90 22.01 -12.36 -7.25
N ARG A 91 21.57 -11.81 -6.11
CA ARG A 91 20.89 -12.57 -5.05
C ARG A 91 19.38 -12.34 -5.15
N ASP A 92 18.62 -13.41 -5.00
CA ASP A 92 17.16 -13.33 -4.94
C ASP A 92 16.71 -13.02 -3.51
N ILE A 93 16.06 -11.87 -3.32
CA ILE A 93 15.43 -11.52 -2.05
C ILE A 93 13.99 -12.02 -2.03
N ARG A 94 13.70 -12.92 -1.09
CA ARG A 94 12.35 -13.41 -0.87
C ARG A 94 11.49 -12.37 -0.14
N PRO A 95 10.22 -12.20 -0.55
CA PRO A 95 9.32 -11.32 0.16
C PRO A 95 9.02 -11.84 1.56
N LEU A 96 8.85 -10.91 2.52
CA LEU A 96 8.54 -11.21 3.91
C LEU A 96 7.19 -10.60 4.32
N PRO A 97 6.48 -11.22 5.29
CA PRO A 97 5.36 -10.57 5.95
C PRO A 97 5.84 -9.29 6.64
N LEU A 98 4.93 -8.34 6.81
CA LEU A 98 5.17 -7.08 7.52
C LEU A 98 4.29 -7.03 8.77
N LEU A 99 4.88 -6.64 9.90
CA LEU A 99 4.21 -6.34 11.15
C LEU A 99 4.48 -4.88 11.51
N VAL A 100 3.43 -4.11 11.78
CA VAL A 100 3.51 -2.69 12.13
C VAL A 100 2.85 -2.46 13.48
N ALA A 101 3.54 -1.84 14.43
CA ALA A 101 3.00 -1.56 15.75
C ALA A 101 3.54 -0.23 16.29
N ARG A 102 2.84 0.37 17.26
CA ARG A 102 3.44 1.47 18.03
C ARG A 102 4.53 0.93 18.95
N GLU A 103 5.53 1.75 19.23
CA GLU A 103 6.61 1.40 20.16
C GLU A 103 6.11 1.14 21.58
N ASP A 104 5.04 1.82 22.00
CA ASP A 104 4.42 1.70 23.32
C ASP A 104 3.38 0.57 23.42
N THR A 105 3.26 -0.27 22.38
CA THR A 105 2.40 -1.47 22.44
C THR A 105 2.91 -2.54 23.40
N GLY A 106 4.16 -2.45 23.85
CA GLY A 106 4.82 -3.53 24.59
C GLY A 106 5.12 -4.77 23.74
N LEU A 107 4.89 -4.72 22.42
CA LEU A 107 5.28 -5.79 21.51
C LEU A 107 6.80 -5.95 21.50
N ARG A 108 7.30 -7.03 22.10
CA ARG A 108 8.70 -7.42 21.97
C ARG A 108 8.84 -8.25 20.72
N THR A 109 9.77 -7.87 19.84
CA THR A 109 10.06 -8.59 18.60
C THR A 109 10.30 -10.08 18.82
N ARG A 110 11.00 -10.47 19.90
CA ARG A 110 11.28 -11.87 20.26
C ARG A 110 10.03 -12.72 20.57
N ASP A 111 8.92 -12.09 20.92
CA ASP A 111 7.66 -12.79 21.24
C ASP A 111 6.83 -13.07 19.98
N TRP A 112 7.20 -12.45 18.85
CA TRP A 112 6.51 -12.59 17.57
C TRP A 112 6.31 -14.05 17.10
N PRO A 113 7.30 -14.96 17.14
CA PRO A 113 7.08 -16.35 16.73
C PRO A 113 5.93 -17.02 17.50
N LYS A 114 5.85 -16.79 18.83
CA LYS A 114 4.80 -17.33 19.71
C LYS A 114 3.44 -16.71 19.38
N LEU A 115 3.38 -15.39 19.19
CA LEU A 115 2.17 -14.67 18.78
C LEU A 115 1.66 -15.15 17.41
N ARG A 116 2.54 -15.27 16.42
CA ARG A 116 2.24 -15.76 15.08
C ARG A 116 1.68 -17.18 15.10
N HIS A 117 2.19 -18.05 15.97
CA HIS A 117 1.63 -19.39 16.15
C HIS A 117 0.20 -19.35 16.73
N ARG A 118 -0.04 -18.49 17.74
CA ARG A 118 -1.37 -18.31 18.35
C ARG A 118 -2.41 -17.75 17.38
N MET A 119 -2.03 -16.81 16.50
CA MET A 119 -2.94 -16.24 15.49
C MET A 119 -3.62 -17.29 14.61
N ARG A 120 -3.02 -18.48 14.45
CA ARG A 120 -3.62 -19.58 13.68
C ARG A 120 -4.80 -20.26 14.37
N ARG A 121 -4.98 -20.04 15.68
CA ARG A 121 -5.97 -20.75 16.50
C ARG A 121 -7.28 -19.98 16.67
N THR A 122 -7.18 -18.67 16.89
CA THR A 122 -8.32 -17.80 17.17
C THR A 122 -8.30 -16.59 16.26
N SER A 123 -9.45 -16.33 15.64
CA SER A 123 -9.61 -15.21 14.72
C SER A 123 -11.07 -14.80 14.62
N THR A 124 -11.32 -13.50 14.54
CA THR A 124 -12.67 -12.95 14.38
C THR A 124 -12.66 -11.89 13.29
N PRO A 125 -13.52 -11.99 12.25
CA PRO A 125 -13.68 -10.92 11.28
C PRO A 125 -14.00 -9.60 11.96
N SER A 126 -13.35 -8.53 11.54
CA SER A 126 -13.49 -7.21 12.13
C SER A 126 -13.48 -6.11 11.06
N ARG A 127 -13.99 -4.95 11.43
CA ARG A 127 -13.96 -3.74 10.61
C ARG A 127 -13.30 -2.65 11.40
N VAL A 128 -12.33 -1.99 10.80
CA VAL A 128 -11.67 -0.82 11.37
C VAL A 128 -11.89 0.37 10.47
N THR A 129 -12.04 1.54 11.06
CA THR A 129 -12.15 2.80 10.33
C THR A 129 -10.86 3.56 10.57
N ALA A 130 -10.10 3.81 9.50
CA ALA A 130 -8.90 4.62 9.58
C ALA A 130 -9.27 6.10 9.74
N PRO A 131 -8.53 6.85 10.57
CA PRO A 131 -8.57 8.31 10.53
C PRO A 131 -8.37 8.82 9.10
N ALA A 132 -8.98 9.95 8.74
CA ALA A 132 -8.75 10.59 7.44
C ALA A 132 -7.27 10.95 7.25
N PRO A 133 -6.75 10.95 6.01
CA PRO A 133 -5.36 11.31 5.78
C PRO A 133 -5.19 12.80 6.05
N ARG A 134 -4.07 13.17 6.65
CA ARG A 134 -3.71 14.59 6.82
C ARG A 134 -2.90 15.04 5.60
N PRO A 135 -2.83 16.35 5.30
CA PRO A 135 -1.94 16.86 4.29
C PRO A 135 -0.52 16.32 4.48
N ALA A 136 0.11 15.92 3.38
CA ALA A 136 1.46 15.37 3.42
C ALA A 136 2.53 16.44 3.67
N ASP A 137 2.17 17.73 3.53
CA ASP A 137 3.01 18.86 3.90
C ASP A 137 3.27 18.82 5.39
N ARG A 138 4.55 18.73 5.73
CA ARG A 138 5.00 18.40 7.08
C ARG A 138 5.30 19.68 7.82
N ASP A 139 4.84 19.74 9.06
CA ASP A 139 5.38 20.68 10.02
C ASP A 139 6.84 20.28 10.34
N ASP A 140 7.78 21.24 10.28
CA ASP A 140 9.21 21.03 10.60
C ASP A 140 9.40 20.42 11.99
N ASP A 141 8.47 20.71 12.90
CA ASP A 141 8.38 20.14 14.25
C ASP A 141 8.25 18.60 14.22
N VAL A 142 7.46 18.07 13.29
CA VAL A 142 7.17 16.65 13.15
C VAL A 142 8.37 15.93 12.51
N LEU A 143 9.04 16.55 11.55
CA LEU A 143 10.30 16.07 10.97
C LEU A 143 11.39 15.97 12.05
N ARG A 144 11.60 17.04 12.83
CA ARG A 144 12.58 17.04 13.93
C ARG A 144 12.29 15.96 14.98
N ARG A 145 11.02 15.63 15.24
CA ARG A 145 10.64 14.54 16.16
C ARG A 145 10.95 13.17 15.56
N ALA A 146 10.72 12.98 14.26
CA ALA A 146 11.10 11.74 13.56
C ALA A 146 12.62 11.53 13.57
N ASP A 147 13.41 12.60 13.42
CA ASP A 147 14.87 12.53 13.51
C ASP A 147 15.35 12.10 14.90
N ARG A 148 14.69 12.59 15.96
CA ARG A 148 15.03 12.23 17.36
C ARG A 148 14.55 10.84 17.76
N HIS A 149 13.44 10.40 17.18
CA HIS A 149 12.78 9.13 17.51
C HIS A 149 12.38 8.38 16.24
N PRO A 150 13.37 7.88 15.49
CA PRO A 150 13.11 7.18 14.24
C PRO A 150 12.39 5.86 14.49
N ALA A 151 11.67 5.40 13.48
CA ALA A 151 11.13 4.05 13.44
C ALA A 151 12.26 3.01 13.52
N ARG A 152 11.96 1.92 14.19
CA ARG A 152 12.83 0.75 14.31
C ARG A 152 12.34 -0.31 13.34
N LEU A 153 13.28 -0.93 12.65
CA LEU A 153 13.05 -2.13 11.87
C LEU A 153 13.75 -3.30 12.55
N ALA A 154 13.09 -4.44 12.63
CA ALA A 154 13.73 -5.70 12.94
C ALA A 154 13.25 -6.79 12.00
N GLU A 155 14.05 -7.83 11.81
CA GLU A 155 13.60 -9.07 11.18
C GLU A 155 13.51 -10.15 12.25
N CYS A 156 12.33 -10.74 12.43
CA CYS A 156 12.15 -11.84 13.38
C CYS A 156 11.21 -12.90 12.85
N ALA A 157 11.61 -14.17 12.95
CA ALA A 157 10.85 -15.31 12.44
C ALA A 157 10.41 -15.13 10.97
N ALA A 158 11.33 -14.61 10.13
CA ALA A 158 11.06 -14.26 8.73
C ALA A 158 9.85 -13.33 8.60
N THR A 159 9.84 -12.23 9.35
CA THR A 159 8.84 -11.16 9.30
C THR A 159 9.56 -9.85 9.55
N MET A 160 9.33 -8.85 8.70
CA MET A 160 9.76 -7.49 8.96
C MET A 160 8.85 -6.87 10.01
N VAL A 161 9.42 -6.33 11.08
CA VAL A 161 8.70 -5.66 12.16
C VAL A 161 9.10 -4.19 12.15
N ILE A 162 8.13 -3.32 11.89
CA ILE A 162 8.28 -1.87 12.03
C ILE A 162 7.61 -1.46 13.33
N THR A 163 8.39 -0.92 14.26
CA THR A 163 7.86 -0.24 15.46
C THR A 163 8.23 1.23 15.43
N ALA A 164 7.29 2.10 15.75
CA ALA A 164 7.54 3.53 15.79
C ALA A 164 6.58 4.24 16.73
N ARG A 165 6.88 5.49 17.06
CA ARG A 165 5.93 6.38 17.73
C ARG A 165 4.66 6.57 16.90
N ALA A 166 3.56 6.91 17.58
CA ALA A 166 2.28 7.16 16.92
C ALA A 166 2.39 8.24 15.84
N GLU A 167 3.10 9.32 16.11
CA GLU A 167 3.31 10.45 15.20
C GLU A 167 4.03 10.01 13.91
N VAL A 168 5.05 9.16 14.05
CA VAL A 168 5.84 8.62 12.93
C VAL A 168 5.01 7.65 12.09
N LEU A 169 4.22 6.78 12.72
CA LEU A 169 3.31 5.88 12.00
C LEU A 169 2.23 6.65 11.24
N PHE A 170 1.69 7.71 11.85
CA PHE A 170 0.76 8.60 11.19
C PHE A 170 1.39 9.25 9.95
N MET A 171 2.61 9.76 10.05
CA MET A 171 3.36 10.33 8.91
C MET A 171 3.59 9.30 7.79
N MET A 172 4.05 8.09 8.14
CA MET A 172 4.24 7.01 7.16
C MET A 172 2.91 6.69 6.46
N GLY A 173 1.80 6.65 7.21
CA GLY A 173 0.48 6.39 6.68
C GLY A 173 -0.04 7.49 5.74
N ASP A 174 0.15 8.76 6.10
CA ASP A 174 -0.20 9.91 5.25
C ASP A 174 0.65 9.93 3.97
N TRP A 175 1.95 9.69 4.09
CA TRP A 175 2.87 9.62 2.94
C TRP A 175 2.52 8.47 1.99
N LEU A 176 2.24 7.25 2.49
CA LEU A 176 1.78 6.13 1.67
C LEU A 176 0.48 6.45 0.94
N THR A 177 -0.42 7.19 1.59
CA THR A 177 -1.68 7.63 0.97
C THR A 177 -1.42 8.60 -0.18
N ALA A 178 -0.58 9.62 0.04
CA ALA A 178 -0.19 10.58 -0.97
C ALA A 178 0.53 9.91 -2.16
N VAL A 179 1.44 8.96 -1.89
CA VAL A 179 2.10 8.15 -2.92
C VAL A 179 1.07 7.33 -3.71
N GLY A 180 0.10 6.70 -3.03
CA GLY A 180 -0.99 5.98 -3.67
C GLY A 180 -1.83 6.86 -4.61
N ASP A 181 -2.09 8.11 -4.23
CA ASP A 181 -2.82 9.05 -5.08
C ASP A 181 -2.03 9.48 -6.33
N ARG A 182 -0.70 9.62 -6.23
CA ARG A 182 0.16 9.92 -7.39
C ARG A 182 0.12 8.83 -8.45
N VAL A 183 -0.06 7.56 -8.05
CA VAL A 183 -0.14 6.42 -9.00
C VAL A 183 -1.18 6.68 -10.10
N ALA A 184 -2.33 7.28 -9.78
CA ALA A 184 -3.40 7.50 -10.75
C ALA A 184 -3.01 8.47 -11.87
N GLY A 185 -2.07 9.38 -11.63
CA GLY A 185 -1.61 10.37 -12.61
C GLY A 185 -0.29 10.00 -13.29
N ASP A 186 0.39 8.94 -12.86
CA ASP A 186 1.75 8.64 -13.29
C ASP A 186 1.76 7.93 -14.65
N ARG A 187 2.14 8.68 -15.69
CA ARG A 187 2.24 8.16 -17.06
C ARG A 187 3.33 7.10 -17.24
N HIS A 188 4.38 7.14 -16.42
CA HIS A 188 5.45 6.15 -16.51
C HIS A 188 4.95 4.80 -16.00
N ILE A 189 4.29 4.77 -14.84
CA ILE A 189 3.66 3.55 -14.31
C ILE A 189 2.69 2.95 -15.33
N HIS A 190 1.84 3.77 -15.95
CA HIS A 190 0.91 3.26 -16.97
C HIS A 190 1.65 2.72 -18.23
N ARG A 191 2.86 3.20 -18.53
CA ARG A 191 3.63 2.75 -19.69
C ARG A 191 4.45 1.49 -19.41
N THR A 192 5.12 1.43 -18.26
CA THR A 192 6.10 0.39 -17.90
C THR A 192 5.53 -0.65 -16.93
N GLY A 193 4.39 -0.34 -16.29
CA GLY A 193 3.70 -1.15 -15.28
C GLY A 193 4.32 -1.11 -13.89
N GLU A 194 5.50 -0.52 -13.72
CA GLU A 194 6.06 -0.23 -12.42
C GLU A 194 6.92 1.03 -12.43
N SER A 195 6.94 1.77 -11.31
CA SER A 195 7.84 2.91 -11.13
C SER A 195 8.15 3.15 -9.66
N PHE A 196 9.35 3.65 -9.39
CA PHE A 196 9.73 4.16 -8.08
C PHE A 196 9.03 5.48 -7.81
N LEU A 197 8.31 5.58 -6.70
CA LEU A 197 7.53 6.78 -6.35
C LEU A 197 8.14 7.61 -5.21
N GLY A 198 9.16 7.07 -4.54
CA GLY A 198 9.85 7.71 -3.44
C GLY A 198 10.25 6.72 -2.37
N ASP A 199 10.90 7.24 -1.34
CA ASP A 199 11.36 6.47 -0.19
C ASP A 199 11.00 7.17 1.12
N MET A 200 11.08 6.39 2.20
CA MET A 200 11.00 6.89 3.57
C MET A 200 12.42 7.08 4.15
N VAL A 201 13.34 7.72 3.42
CA VAL A 201 14.64 8.10 3.98
C VAL A 201 14.44 9.03 5.19
N GLY A 202 15.26 8.83 6.24
CA GLY A 202 15.20 9.59 7.49
C GLY A 202 14.16 9.09 8.50
N PHE A 203 13.26 8.18 8.10
CA PHE A 203 12.30 7.59 9.04
C PHE A 203 12.91 6.49 9.91
N PHE A 204 14.04 5.91 9.51
CA PHE A 204 14.62 4.75 10.17
C PHE A 204 16.01 5.07 10.69
N HIS A 205 16.33 4.57 11.89
CA HIS A 205 17.68 4.72 12.41
C HIS A 205 18.60 3.76 11.65
N PRO A 206 19.70 4.23 11.04
CA PRO A 206 20.63 3.34 10.35
C PRO A 206 21.20 2.29 11.31
N ASP A 207 21.61 2.68 12.53
CA ASP A 207 22.27 1.74 13.47
C ASP A 207 21.36 1.12 14.54
N GLY A 208 20.04 1.35 14.48
CA GLY A 208 19.11 0.93 15.55
C GLY A 208 18.54 -0.49 15.40
N ALA A 209 19.07 -1.29 14.47
CA ALA A 209 18.50 -2.56 14.04
C ALA A 209 19.59 -3.62 13.80
N ASP A 210 19.26 -4.90 14.04
CA ASP A 210 20.11 -6.04 13.67
C ASP A 210 20.46 -6.05 12.17
N ARG A 211 19.62 -5.39 11.36
CA ARG A 211 19.89 -5.07 9.96
C ARG A 211 19.70 -3.58 9.72
N PRO A 212 20.79 -2.81 9.56
CA PRO A 212 20.69 -1.38 9.35
C PRO A 212 19.85 -1.08 8.11
N MET A 213 18.85 -0.21 8.23
CA MET A 213 18.02 0.24 7.13
C MET A 213 18.01 1.78 7.10
N HIS A 214 18.33 2.35 5.94
CA HIS A 214 18.31 3.80 5.76
C HIS A 214 17.08 4.27 4.99
N ALA A 215 16.49 3.39 4.17
CA ALA A 215 15.38 3.72 3.29
C ALA A 215 14.39 2.56 3.18
N PHE A 216 13.11 2.91 3.10
CA PHE A 216 12.05 2.02 2.65
C PHE A 216 11.46 2.55 1.35
N CYS A 217 11.92 1.97 0.23
CA CYS A 217 11.58 2.41 -1.11
C CYS A 217 10.20 1.90 -1.53
N VAL A 218 9.36 2.77 -2.09
CA VAL A 218 8.05 2.40 -2.60
C VAL A 218 8.07 2.39 -4.12
N VAL A 219 7.77 1.20 -4.66
CA VAL A 219 7.62 0.96 -6.09
C VAL A 219 6.15 0.67 -6.34
N ALA A 220 5.48 1.54 -7.09
CA ALA A 220 4.11 1.28 -7.48
C ALA A 220 4.07 0.32 -8.66
N VAL A 221 3.05 -0.55 -8.67
CA VAL A 221 2.83 -1.54 -9.73
C VAL A 221 1.40 -1.42 -10.25
N ASP A 222 1.22 -1.32 -11.57
CA ASP A 222 -0.09 -1.40 -12.22
C ASP A 222 -0.26 -2.76 -12.93
N PRO A 223 -1.02 -3.70 -12.34
CA PRO A 223 -1.18 -5.04 -12.90
C PRO A 223 -2.08 -5.09 -14.15
N PHE A 224 -2.91 -4.07 -14.41
CA PHE A 224 -3.93 -4.14 -15.47
C PHE A 224 -3.38 -3.76 -16.84
N PHE A 225 -2.45 -2.80 -16.90
CA PHE A 225 -1.97 -2.26 -18.18
C PHE A 225 -1.27 -3.30 -19.06
N HIS A 226 -0.52 -4.22 -18.46
CA HIS A 226 0.19 -5.27 -19.20
C HIS A 226 -0.70 -6.41 -19.69
N ARG A 227 -1.80 -6.73 -18.99
CA ARG A 227 -2.71 -7.78 -19.43
C ARG A 227 -3.51 -7.37 -20.66
N ALA A 228 -4.02 -6.14 -20.68
CA ALA A 228 -4.78 -5.63 -21.83
C ALA A 228 -3.90 -5.52 -23.09
N ARG A 229 -2.62 -5.16 -22.96
CA ARG A 229 -1.68 -5.09 -24.09
C ARG A 229 -1.25 -6.46 -24.61
N ARG A 230 -1.07 -7.46 -23.74
CA ARG A 230 -0.71 -8.84 -24.12
C ARG A 230 -1.86 -9.62 -24.75
N LEU A 231 -3.11 -9.27 -24.45
CA LEU A 231 -4.29 -9.88 -25.06
C LEU A 231 -4.64 -9.28 -26.44
N ARG A 232 -3.89 -8.28 -26.90
CA ARG A 232 -4.05 -7.74 -28.26
C ARG A 232 -3.12 -8.52 -29.19
N PRO A 233 -3.63 -9.39 -30.08
CA PRO A 233 -2.78 -10.13 -31.01
C PRO A 233 -1.96 -9.15 -31.86
N PRO A 234 -0.67 -9.43 -32.08
CA PRO A 234 0.17 -8.62 -32.96
C PRO A 234 -0.26 -8.87 -34.40
N GLY A 235 -1.29 -8.16 -34.89
CA GLY A 235 -1.78 -8.37 -36.26
C GLY A 235 -3.19 -7.88 -36.56
N GLY A 236 -3.95 -7.36 -35.59
CA GLY A 236 -5.26 -6.74 -35.85
C GLY A 236 -5.12 -5.35 -36.46
N GLY A 237 -4.53 -5.23 -37.66
CA GLY A 237 -4.67 -4.05 -38.48
C GLY A 237 -6.15 -3.81 -38.83
N PRO A 238 -6.60 -2.55 -38.98
CA PRO A 238 -7.92 -2.30 -39.54
C PRO A 238 -7.98 -2.96 -40.92
N SER A 239 -8.96 -3.83 -41.15
CA SER A 239 -9.19 -4.41 -42.47
C SER A 239 -9.55 -3.29 -43.43
N SER A 240 -8.54 -2.79 -44.15
CA SER A 240 -8.71 -2.04 -45.37
C SER A 240 -9.30 -2.97 -46.41
N GLY A 241 -10.63 -3.03 -46.47
CA GLY A 241 -11.34 -3.88 -47.41
C GLY A 241 -12.84 -3.88 -47.18
N GLU A 242 -13.53 -2.79 -47.53
CA GLU A 242 -14.61 -2.85 -48.51
C GLU A 242 -15.12 -1.43 -48.82
N ARG A 243 -14.80 -1.00 -50.04
CA ARG A 243 -15.55 0.04 -50.75
C ARG A 243 -16.80 -0.63 -51.31
N SER A 244 -17.98 -0.04 -51.09
CA SER A 244 -19.12 0.07 -52.03
C SER A 244 -20.35 0.66 -51.31
N PRO A 245 -21.37 1.16 -52.01
CA PRO A 245 -21.39 2.45 -52.65
C PRO A 245 -22.48 3.37 -52.06
N THR A 246 -22.40 4.64 -52.44
CA THR A 246 -23.41 5.70 -52.32
C THR A 246 -24.87 5.23 -52.40
N PRO A 247 -25.75 5.71 -51.50
CA PRO A 247 -27.14 5.99 -51.84
C PRO A 247 -27.35 7.49 -52.07
N ARG A 248 -28.12 7.74 -53.12
CA ARG A 248 -28.55 9.05 -53.61
C ARG A 248 -29.24 9.90 -52.55
N ARG A 249 -28.92 11.19 -52.64
CA ARG A 249 -29.65 12.37 -52.18
C ARG A 249 -31.17 12.27 -52.49
N PRO A 250 -32.04 12.67 -51.55
CA PRO A 250 -33.23 13.43 -51.90
C PRO A 250 -33.14 14.85 -51.35
N THR A 251 -33.21 15.79 -52.30
CA THR A 251 -33.94 17.05 -52.29
C THR A 251 -34.36 17.71 -50.97
N ARG A 252 -33.84 18.94 -50.83
CA ARG A 252 -34.36 20.08 -50.07
C ARG A 252 -35.90 20.11 -49.94
N GLY A 253 -36.37 20.20 -48.70
CA GLY A 253 -37.62 20.86 -48.32
C GLY A 253 -37.28 22.03 -47.40
N ARG A 254 -37.39 23.25 -47.93
CA ARG A 254 -37.18 24.55 -47.26
C ARG A 254 -38.47 24.93 -46.52
N THR A 255 -38.34 25.78 -45.49
CA THR A 255 -39.22 26.92 -45.16
C THR A 255 -39.86 26.85 -43.76
N THR A 256 -39.30 27.70 -42.86
CA THR A 256 -39.92 28.59 -41.82
C THR A 256 -40.96 27.99 -40.85
N ALA A 257 -41.03 28.33 -39.58
CA ALA A 257 -40.96 29.66 -38.96
C ALA A 257 -40.90 29.51 -37.43
N ASN A 258 -40.22 30.45 -36.78
CA ASN A 258 -40.50 30.86 -35.39
C ASN A 258 -41.60 31.95 -35.46
N PRO A 259 -42.56 32.04 -34.52
CA PRO A 259 -42.34 32.99 -33.43
C PRO A 259 -42.95 32.61 -32.07
N ALA A 260 -42.48 33.37 -31.07
CA ALA A 260 -42.83 33.47 -29.67
C ALA A 260 -44.33 33.59 -29.32
N HIS A 261 -44.68 33.22 -28.08
CA HIS A 261 -45.41 34.04 -27.10
C HIS A 261 -45.27 33.37 -25.71
N ARG A 262 -44.67 34.07 -24.74
CA ARG A 262 -45.30 34.64 -23.52
C ARG A 262 -45.88 33.60 -22.56
#